data_AF-A0A7G3ZWP0-F1
#
_entry.id   AF-A0A7G3ZWP0-F1
#
_cell.length_a   1.000
_cell.length_b   1.000
_cell.length_c   1.000
_cell.angle_alpha   90.00
_cell.angle_beta   90.00
_cell.angle_gamma   90.00
#
_symmetry.space_group_name_H-M   'P 1'
#
loop_
_entity.id
_entity.type
_entity.pdbx_description
1 polymer ?
#
loop_
_entity_poly.entity_id
_entity_poly.type
_entity_poly.pdbx_seq_one_letter_code
_entity_poly.pdbx_strand_id
1 'polypeptide(L)'
;MYSKVTTSTSKIDTFFQPGKKVNQHMTCRKLDELEKMQGLLNSQRIKLIFGNYGVELILQENNVRISNLNSNGVMRTLAVVHFSLPVPLWLKETHNKIVSGSTIGQTIKDDGIDLAKEDVYFGITELPEIAKNKMNTAEKSAAVHIYQLTVKKPNTSESIVYCTITEVHSPLYLTLGDLHQLSPEGTKKFSALTESAKKPLNELNTLDELLKSHYKQIANVSSASLGSGPAPS
;
A
#
# COMPACT_ATOMS: atom_id res chain seq x y z
N MET A 1 -48.56 11.29 -18.67
CA MET A 1 -47.32 10.77 -19.28
C MET A 1 -46.26 10.67 -18.19
N TYR A 2 -46.05 9.48 -17.62
CA TYR A 2 -44.98 9.25 -16.65
C TYR A 2 -43.84 8.51 -17.35
N SER A 3 -42.71 9.18 -17.51
CA SER A 3 -41.51 8.61 -18.12
C SER A 3 -40.86 7.67 -17.11
N LYS A 4 -40.72 6.39 -17.48
CA LYS A 4 -39.99 5.40 -16.70
C LYS A 4 -38.50 5.71 -16.80
N VAL A 5 -37.89 6.12 -15.70
CA VAL A 5 -36.43 6.14 -15.56
C VAL A 5 -35.97 4.70 -15.46
N THR A 6 -35.42 4.18 -16.56
CA THR A 6 -34.73 2.90 -16.58
C THR A 6 -33.35 3.10 -15.95
N THR A 7 -33.21 2.73 -14.68
CA THR A 7 -31.90 2.57 -14.04
C THR A 7 -31.17 1.42 -14.72
N SER A 8 -30.27 1.76 -15.65
CA SER A 8 -29.31 0.81 -16.20
C SER A 8 -28.29 0.47 -15.11
N THR A 9 -28.54 -0.62 -14.39
CA THR A 9 -27.52 -1.33 -13.62
C THR A 9 -26.57 -1.96 -14.64
N SER A 10 -25.57 -1.21 -15.09
CA SER A 10 -24.42 -1.77 -15.79
C SER A 10 -23.77 -2.79 -14.85
N LYS A 11 -24.01 -4.07 -15.12
CA LYS A 11 -23.24 -5.16 -14.53
C LYS A 11 -21.77 -4.85 -14.82
N ILE A 12 -21.02 -4.54 -13.77
CA ILE A 12 -19.57 -4.59 -13.82
C ILE A 12 -19.26 -6.07 -14.06
N ASP A 13 -18.95 -6.44 -15.30
CA ASP A 13 -18.37 -7.74 -15.60
C ASP A 13 -17.09 -7.84 -14.79
N THR A 14 -17.17 -8.52 -13.65
CA THR A 14 -16.01 -8.83 -12.83
C THR A 14 -15.13 -9.78 -13.64
N PHE A 15 -14.08 -9.23 -14.27
CA PHE A 15 -13.07 -9.97 -15.04
C PHE A 15 -12.39 -11.10 -14.25
N PHE A 16 -12.55 -11.11 -12.94
CA PHE A 16 -12.17 -12.21 -12.07
C PHE A 16 -13.20 -13.32 -12.15
N GLN A 17 -12.85 -14.37 -12.87
CA GLN A 17 -13.53 -15.66 -12.75
C GLN A 17 -13.00 -16.36 -11.50
N PRO A 18 -13.81 -16.50 -10.43
CA PRO A 18 -13.38 -17.23 -9.24
C PRO A 18 -12.94 -18.64 -9.65
N GLY A 19 -11.73 -19.04 -9.26
CA GLY A 19 -11.18 -20.39 -9.53
C GLY A 19 -10.17 -20.51 -10.67
N LYS A 20 -9.95 -19.45 -11.48
CA LYS A 20 -8.87 -19.45 -12.48
C LYS A 20 -7.60 -18.84 -11.90
N LYS A 21 -6.49 -19.59 -11.96
CA LYS A 21 -5.17 -19.13 -11.47
C LYS A 21 -4.73 -17.86 -12.21
N VAL A 22 -4.31 -16.85 -11.47
CA VAL A 22 -3.81 -15.58 -12.03
C VAL A 22 -2.38 -15.77 -12.54
N ASN A 23 -2.13 -15.39 -13.80
CA ASN A 23 -0.77 -15.31 -14.34
C ASN A 23 -0.21 -13.92 -14.06
N GLN A 24 0.69 -13.82 -13.07
CA GLN A 24 1.29 -12.55 -12.67
C GLN A 24 2.10 -11.86 -13.78
N HIS A 25 2.62 -12.61 -14.77
CA HIS A 25 3.42 -12.04 -15.86
C HIS A 25 2.58 -11.52 -17.04
N MET A 26 1.26 -11.72 -17.00
CA MET A 26 0.33 -11.19 -18.00
C MET A 26 -0.52 -10.08 -17.40
N THR A 27 -0.94 -9.14 -18.23
CA THR A 27 -1.92 -8.12 -17.82
C THR A 27 -3.24 -8.81 -17.46
N CYS A 28 -3.83 -8.47 -16.31
CA CYS A 28 -5.18 -8.90 -15.97
C CYS A 28 -6.23 -7.83 -16.35
N ARG A 29 -5.78 -6.63 -16.71
CA ARG A 29 -6.60 -5.51 -17.19
C ARG A 29 -6.53 -5.36 -18.70
N LYS A 30 -7.55 -4.70 -19.27
CA LYS A 30 -7.49 -4.27 -20.67
C LYS A 30 -6.52 -3.10 -20.83
N LEU A 31 -5.94 -2.96 -22.01
CA LEU A 31 -4.99 -1.89 -22.31
C LEU A 31 -5.61 -0.50 -22.15
N ASP A 32 -6.87 -0.30 -22.56
CA ASP A 32 -7.57 0.98 -22.42
C ASP A 32 -7.85 1.37 -20.96
N GLU A 33 -8.01 0.37 -20.07
CA GLU A 33 -8.07 0.61 -18.63
C GLU A 33 -6.71 1.03 -18.08
N LEU A 34 -5.64 0.34 -18.49
CA LEU A 34 -4.27 0.63 -18.05
C LEU A 34 -3.80 2.02 -18.51
N GLU A 35 -4.15 2.42 -19.74
CA GLU A 35 -3.87 3.77 -20.26
C GLU A 35 -4.51 4.86 -19.38
N LYS A 36 -5.76 4.69 -18.97
CA LYS A 36 -6.45 5.62 -18.05
C LYS A 36 -5.80 5.70 -16.66
N MET A 37 -5.02 4.69 -16.28
CA MET A 37 -4.35 4.58 -14.99
C MET A 37 -2.91 5.14 -15.00
N GLN A 38 -2.37 5.46 -16.18
CA GLN A 38 -1.04 6.05 -16.31
C GLN A 38 -0.99 7.41 -15.59
N GLY A 39 0.11 7.69 -14.91
CA GLY A 39 0.30 8.92 -14.12
C GLY A 39 -0.53 9.01 -12.84
N LEU A 40 -1.55 8.17 -12.64
CA LEU A 40 -2.35 8.17 -11.42
C LEU A 40 -1.59 7.57 -10.21
N LEU A 41 -1.85 8.11 -9.03
CA LEU A 41 -1.44 7.51 -7.76
C LEU A 41 -2.18 6.19 -7.52
N ASN A 42 -1.61 5.30 -6.72
CA ASN A 42 -2.24 4.03 -6.39
C ASN A 42 -3.64 4.21 -5.76
N SER A 43 -3.82 5.24 -4.92
CA SER A 43 -5.13 5.61 -4.35
C SER A 43 -6.17 5.98 -5.41
N GLN A 44 -5.76 6.77 -6.41
CA GLN A 44 -6.61 7.18 -7.51
C GLN A 44 -6.98 6.00 -8.42
N ARG A 45 -6.02 5.10 -8.67
CA ARG A 45 -6.24 3.86 -9.42
C ARG A 45 -7.24 2.93 -8.71
N ILE A 46 -7.10 2.71 -7.41
CA ILE A 46 -8.05 1.93 -6.62
C ILE A 46 -9.46 2.55 -6.72
N LYS A 47 -9.56 3.87 -6.56
CA LYS A 47 -10.85 4.58 -6.68
C LYS A 47 -11.44 4.49 -8.08
N LEU A 48 -10.62 4.63 -9.13
CA LEU A 48 -11.05 4.52 -10.52
C LEU A 48 -11.64 3.13 -10.82
N ILE A 49 -10.97 2.08 -10.35
CA ILE A 49 -11.35 0.70 -10.65
C ILE A 49 -12.50 0.19 -9.77
N PHE A 50 -12.52 0.55 -8.49
CA PHE A 50 -13.46 -0.01 -7.52
C PHE A 50 -14.48 1.01 -6.98
N GLY A 51 -14.48 2.25 -7.49
CA GLY A 51 -15.40 3.32 -7.12
C GLY A 51 -15.12 3.99 -5.76
N ASN A 52 -14.38 3.34 -4.87
CA ASN A 52 -14.06 3.83 -3.53
C ASN A 52 -12.58 3.57 -3.19
N TYR A 53 -12.02 4.39 -2.30
CA TYR A 53 -10.70 4.24 -1.73
C TYR A 53 -10.73 4.56 -0.24
N GLY A 54 -10.18 3.66 0.57
CA GLY A 54 -9.99 3.81 2.00
C GLY A 54 -8.59 3.40 2.43
N VAL A 55 -8.20 3.88 3.61
CA VAL A 55 -6.95 3.50 4.28
C VAL A 55 -7.30 3.01 5.67
N GLU A 56 -6.89 1.79 6.00
CA GLU A 56 -6.93 1.25 7.35
C GLU A 56 -5.47 1.09 7.83
N LEU A 57 -5.14 1.70 8.97
CA LEU A 57 -3.84 1.53 9.61
C LEU A 57 -3.82 0.18 10.34
N ILE A 58 -2.88 -0.71 10.00
CA ILE A 58 -2.74 -2.03 10.63
C ILE A 58 -1.75 -1.96 11.79
N LEU A 59 -0.61 -1.32 11.55
CA LEU A 59 0.46 -1.16 12.53
C LEU A 59 1.13 0.19 12.30
N GLN A 60 1.48 0.87 13.38
CA GLN A 60 2.45 1.95 13.32
C GLN A 60 3.29 1.97 14.59
N GLU A 61 4.54 1.53 14.45
CA GLU A 61 5.49 1.43 15.55
C GLU A 61 6.88 1.78 15.05
N ASN A 62 7.67 2.45 15.89
CA ASN A 62 9.02 2.90 15.55
C ASN A 62 9.01 3.72 14.26
N ASN A 63 9.74 3.27 13.25
CA ASN A 63 9.81 3.88 11.92
C ASN A 63 9.01 3.10 10.86
N VAL A 64 8.12 2.19 11.27
CA VAL A 64 7.35 1.33 10.37
C VAL A 64 5.88 1.71 10.41
N ARG A 65 5.26 1.83 9.23
CA ARG A 65 3.81 1.94 9.07
C ARG A 65 3.32 0.86 8.11
N ILE A 66 2.36 0.06 8.54
CA ILE A 66 1.69 -0.95 7.72
C ILE A 66 0.24 -0.51 7.52
N SER A 67 -0.22 -0.46 6.29
CA SER A 67 -1.57 0.00 5.95
C SER A 67 -2.24 -0.89 4.92
N ASN A 68 -3.55 -1.06 5.09
CA ASN A 68 -4.46 -1.64 4.12
C ASN A 68 -5.06 -0.53 3.25
N LEU A 69 -4.58 -0.43 2.00
CA LEU A 69 -5.21 0.40 0.98
C LEU A 69 -6.35 -0.40 0.35
N ASN A 70 -7.58 -0.02 0.65
CA ASN A 70 -8.76 -0.83 0.40
C ASN A 70 -9.82 -0.13 -0.46
N SER A 71 -10.75 -0.94 -0.96
CA SER A 71 -12.06 -0.48 -1.40
C SER A 71 -13.11 -1.27 -0.64
N ASN A 72 -13.95 -0.55 0.13
CA ASN A 72 -14.99 -1.14 0.99
C ASN A 72 -14.43 -2.22 1.93
N GLY A 73 -13.28 -1.97 2.55
CA GLY A 73 -12.63 -2.89 3.49
C GLY A 73 -11.81 -4.01 2.84
N VAL A 74 -12.04 -4.34 1.56
CA VAL A 74 -11.26 -5.35 0.84
C VAL A 74 -9.91 -4.76 0.42
N MET A 75 -8.82 -5.38 0.87
CA MET A 75 -7.46 -4.93 0.57
C MET A 75 -7.16 -5.04 -0.92
N ARG A 76 -6.74 -3.92 -1.51
CA ARG A 76 -6.26 -3.85 -2.89
C ARG A 76 -4.75 -3.66 -2.94
N THR A 77 -4.16 -3.05 -1.92
CA THR A 77 -2.72 -2.99 -1.76
C THR A 77 -2.37 -3.06 -0.28
N LEU A 78 -1.46 -3.95 0.08
CA LEU A 78 -0.73 -3.89 1.34
C LEU A 78 0.42 -2.91 1.15
N ALA A 79 0.47 -1.85 1.96
CA ALA A 79 1.56 -0.88 1.95
C ALA A 79 2.37 -1.00 3.25
N VAL A 80 3.66 -1.31 3.11
CA VAL A 80 4.63 -1.29 4.20
C VAL A 80 5.60 -0.14 3.97
N VAL A 81 5.66 0.80 4.90
CA VAL A 81 6.46 2.02 4.82
C VAL A 81 7.51 1.98 5.91
N HIS A 82 8.76 2.21 5.50
CA HIS A 82 9.89 2.42 6.39
C HIS A 82 10.34 3.87 6.30
N PHE A 83 10.09 4.65 7.35
CA PHE A 83 10.56 6.03 7.45
C PHE A 83 12.06 6.06 7.74
N SER A 84 12.76 6.98 7.08
CA SER A 84 14.15 7.30 7.37
C SER A 84 14.21 8.14 8.64
N LEU A 85 14.92 7.64 9.66
CA LEU A 85 15.17 8.37 10.90
C LEU A 85 16.66 8.72 11.03
N PRO A 86 16.99 9.84 11.70
CA PRO A 86 16.06 10.85 12.24
C PRO A 86 15.43 11.72 11.14
N VAL A 87 14.21 12.21 11.38
CA VAL A 87 13.54 13.17 10.48
C VAL A 87 14.12 14.57 10.68
N PRO A 88 14.52 15.29 9.61
CA PRO A 88 15.01 16.66 9.74
C PRO A 88 13.99 17.61 10.36
N LEU A 89 14.47 18.61 11.09
CA LEU A 89 13.60 19.60 11.76
C LEU A 89 12.60 20.27 10.82
N TRP A 90 13.04 20.59 9.60
CA TRP A 90 12.20 21.25 8.59
C TRP A 90 11.05 20.37 8.06
N LEU A 91 11.13 19.06 8.24
CA LEU A 91 10.12 18.08 7.79
C LEU A 91 9.26 17.57 8.96
N LYS A 92 9.60 17.93 10.20
CA LYS A 92 9.04 17.32 11.40
C LYS A 92 7.52 17.52 11.52
N GLU A 93 7.01 18.69 11.18
CA GLU A 93 5.56 18.97 11.22
C GLU A 93 4.79 18.13 10.20
N THR A 94 5.27 18.08 8.96
CA THR A 94 4.73 17.21 7.89
C THR A 94 4.76 15.75 8.31
N HIS A 95 5.88 15.29 8.88
CA HIS A 95 6.01 13.92 9.39
C HIS A 95 5.00 13.63 10.50
N ASN A 96 4.81 14.55 11.45
CA ASN A 96 3.83 14.42 12.53
C ASN A 96 2.41 14.24 11.97
N LYS A 97 2.00 15.03 10.98
CA LYS A 97 0.70 14.86 10.31
C LYS A 97 0.56 13.47 9.68
N ILE A 98 1.63 12.95 9.08
CA ILE A 98 1.66 11.63 8.42
C ILE A 98 1.53 10.50 9.45
N VAL A 99 2.27 10.55 10.55
CA VAL A 99 2.16 9.54 11.62
C VAL A 99 0.85 9.67 12.40
N SER A 100 0.19 10.84 12.37
CA SER A 100 -1.20 10.97 12.85
C SER A 100 -2.24 10.38 11.89
N GLY A 101 -1.84 9.68 10.83
CA GLY A 101 -2.71 8.92 9.95
C GLY A 101 -2.92 9.50 8.55
N SER A 102 -2.40 10.71 8.29
CA SER A 102 -2.54 11.36 6.98
C SER A 102 -1.83 10.57 5.86
N THR A 103 -2.24 10.80 4.62
CA THR A 103 -1.65 10.15 3.45
C THR A 103 -0.32 10.81 3.08
N ILE A 104 0.76 10.02 3.02
CA ILE A 104 2.14 10.51 2.82
C ILE A 104 2.26 11.49 1.65
N GLY A 105 1.90 11.05 0.44
CA GLY A 105 2.13 11.84 -0.77
C GLY A 105 1.33 13.15 -0.83
N GLN A 106 0.09 13.15 -0.34
CA GLN A 106 -0.73 14.37 -0.33
C GLN A 106 -0.24 15.35 0.73
N THR A 107 0.06 14.87 1.95
CA THR A 107 0.52 15.73 3.05
C THR A 107 1.83 16.44 2.73
N ILE A 108 2.78 15.77 2.06
CA ILE A 108 4.03 16.40 1.62
C ILE A 108 3.77 17.50 0.58
N LYS A 109 2.88 17.23 -0.39
CA LYS A 109 2.51 18.20 -1.43
C LYS A 109 1.77 19.42 -0.86
N ASP A 110 0.83 19.20 0.06
CA ASP A 110 0.06 20.26 0.69
C ASP A 110 0.95 21.20 1.53
N ASP A 111 2.02 20.67 2.12
CA ASP A 111 3.02 21.44 2.86
C ASP A 111 4.06 22.12 1.93
N GLY A 112 3.88 22.06 0.61
CA GLY A 112 4.74 22.72 -0.37
C GLY A 112 6.14 22.12 -0.50
N ILE A 113 6.31 20.86 -0.11
CA ILE A 113 7.59 20.14 -0.17
C ILE A 113 7.67 19.37 -1.48
N ASP A 114 8.77 19.55 -2.20
CA ASP A 114 9.04 18.84 -3.44
C ASP A 114 9.23 17.34 -3.14
N LEU A 115 8.47 16.49 -3.85
CA LEU A 115 8.45 15.04 -3.68
C LEU A 115 8.80 14.34 -4.99
N ALA A 116 9.87 13.55 -4.98
CA ALA A 116 10.26 12.67 -6.07
C ALA A 116 10.04 11.20 -5.66
N LYS A 117 9.62 10.38 -6.64
CA LYS A 117 9.51 8.93 -6.50
C LYS A 117 10.62 8.28 -7.32
N GLU A 118 11.36 7.37 -6.68
CA GLU A 118 12.43 6.61 -7.30
C GLU A 118 12.11 5.11 -7.19
N ASP A 119 11.90 4.45 -8.32
CA ASP A 119 11.64 3.02 -8.34
C ASP A 119 12.89 2.24 -7.88
N VAL A 120 12.67 1.21 -7.07
CA VAL A 120 13.73 0.33 -6.55
C VAL A 120 13.59 -1.08 -7.09
N TYR A 121 12.36 -1.62 -7.11
CA TYR A 121 12.12 -2.98 -7.55
C TYR A 121 10.69 -3.21 -8.03
N PHE A 122 10.54 -4.00 -9.10
CA PHE A 122 9.28 -4.59 -9.52
C PHE A 122 9.45 -6.11 -9.62
N GLY A 123 8.50 -6.85 -9.05
CA GLY A 123 8.56 -8.30 -9.11
C GLY A 123 7.34 -8.99 -8.56
N ILE A 124 7.54 -10.23 -8.12
CA ILE A 124 6.53 -11.07 -7.48
C ILE A 124 7.07 -11.47 -6.12
N THR A 125 6.20 -11.42 -5.11
CA THR A 125 6.51 -11.89 -3.76
C THR A 125 5.43 -12.85 -3.27
N GLU A 126 5.76 -13.68 -2.29
CA GLU A 126 4.74 -14.47 -1.60
C GLU A 126 3.85 -13.55 -0.78
N LEU A 127 2.55 -13.83 -0.76
CA LEU A 127 1.61 -13.05 0.03
C LEU A 127 1.63 -13.51 1.49
N PRO A 128 1.84 -12.60 2.45
CA PRO A 128 1.60 -12.88 3.86
C PRO A 128 0.14 -13.31 4.06
N GLU A 129 -0.10 -14.18 5.02
CA GLU A 129 -1.42 -14.78 5.27
C GLU A 129 -2.46 -13.71 5.64
N ILE A 130 -2.07 -12.69 6.42
CA ILE A 130 -2.96 -11.55 6.70
C ILE A 130 -3.38 -10.81 5.42
N ALA A 131 -2.47 -10.66 4.46
CA ALA A 131 -2.73 -9.98 3.20
C ALA A 131 -3.65 -10.83 2.33
N LYS A 132 -3.38 -12.13 2.20
CA LYS A 132 -4.24 -13.09 1.47
C LYS A 132 -5.69 -13.01 1.95
N ASN A 133 -5.87 -13.06 3.27
CA ASN A 133 -7.18 -13.01 3.90
C ASN A 133 -7.87 -11.67 3.67
N LYS A 134 -7.21 -10.53 3.92
CA LYS A 134 -7.81 -9.21 3.68
C LYS A 134 -8.04 -8.90 2.19
N MET A 135 -7.28 -9.51 1.28
CA MET A 135 -7.45 -9.37 -0.17
C MET A 135 -8.54 -10.27 -0.74
N ASN A 136 -9.09 -11.21 0.05
CA ASN A 136 -10.04 -12.24 -0.38
C ASN A 136 -9.56 -13.03 -1.61
N THR A 137 -8.31 -13.52 -1.57
CA THR A 137 -7.69 -14.25 -2.68
C THR A 137 -7.19 -15.63 -2.25
N ALA A 138 -7.28 -16.60 -3.16
CA ALA A 138 -6.68 -17.93 -3.01
C ALA A 138 -5.24 -17.99 -3.55
N GLU A 139 -4.77 -16.94 -4.23
CA GLU A 139 -3.42 -16.87 -4.77
C GLU A 139 -2.36 -16.83 -3.66
N LYS A 140 -1.22 -17.44 -3.93
CA LYS A 140 -0.09 -17.49 -2.99
C LYS A 140 0.92 -16.37 -3.18
N SER A 141 0.93 -15.75 -4.35
CA SER A 141 1.88 -14.71 -4.70
C SER A 141 1.20 -13.56 -5.42
N ALA A 142 1.84 -12.40 -5.38
CA ALA A 142 1.33 -11.20 -6.01
C ALA A 142 2.43 -10.25 -6.47
N ALA A 143 2.04 -9.30 -7.30
CA ALA A 143 2.92 -8.25 -7.78
C ALA A 143 3.35 -7.34 -6.62
N VAL A 144 4.64 -6.98 -6.62
CA VAL A 144 5.22 -6.05 -5.65
C VAL A 144 5.95 -4.92 -6.36
N HIS A 145 5.76 -3.69 -5.87
CA HIS A 145 6.49 -2.50 -6.25
C HIS A 145 7.17 -1.91 -5.01
N ILE A 146 8.50 -1.81 -5.04
CA ILE A 146 9.29 -1.11 -4.04
C ILE A 146 9.81 0.17 -4.65
N TYR A 147 9.66 1.28 -3.93
CA TYR A 147 10.18 2.58 -4.34
C TYR A 147 10.54 3.43 -3.13
N GLN A 148 11.36 4.44 -3.37
CA GLN A 148 11.72 5.45 -2.40
C GLN A 148 11.02 6.76 -2.71
N LEU A 149 10.70 7.50 -1.64
CA LEU A 149 10.25 8.87 -1.73
C LEU A 149 11.38 9.76 -1.25
N THR A 150 11.87 10.60 -2.16
CA THR A 150 12.87 11.63 -1.87
C THR A 150 12.14 12.95 -1.71
N VAL A 151 12.41 13.64 -0.61
CA VAL A 151 11.89 14.99 -0.35
C VAL A 151 13.01 16.00 -0.47
N LYS A 152 12.71 17.15 -1.06
CA LYS A 152 13.65 18.25 -1.20
C LYS A 152 13.18 19.41 -0.35
N LYS A 153 14.10 19.95 0.46
CA LYS A 153 13.83 21.09 1.31
C LYS A 153 13.50 22.32 0.44
N PRO A 154 12.43 23.06 0.77
CA PRO A 154 12.06 24.25 0.01
C PRO A 154 13.21 25.26 -0.08
N ASN A 155 13.42 25.81 -1.28
CA ASN A 155 14.42 26.84 -1.58
C ASN A 155 15.88 26.44 -1.32
N THR A 156 16.20 25.14 -1.24
CA THR A 156 17.58 24.67 -1.16
C THR A 156 17.83 23.51 -2.14
N SER A 157 19.08 23.07 -2.24
CA SER A 157 19.45 21.85 -2.97
C SER A 157 19.48 20.60 -2.08
N GLU A 158 19.08 20.72 -0.81
CA GLU A 158 19.08 19.61 0.15
C GLU A 158 17.93 18.65 -0.17
N SER A 159 18.27 17.39 -0.47
CA SER A 159 17.30 16.31 -0.68
C SER A 159 17.64 15.11 0.17
N ILE A 160 16.63 14.47 0.75
CA ILE A 160 16.79 13.27 1.55
C ILE A 160 15.81 12.18 1.11
N VAL A 161 16.22 10.92 1.22
CA VAL A 161 15.28 9.80 1.15
C VAL A 161 14.43 9.81 2.41
N TYR A 162 13.15 10.14 2.28
CA TYR A 162 12.22 10.23 3.39
C TYR A 162 11.72 8.85 3.84
N CYS A 163 11.37 7.98 2.89
CA CYS A 163 10.92 6.64 3.21
C CYS A 163 11.12 5.68 2.04
N THR A 164 11.20 4.39 2.36
CA THR A 164 11.04 3.29 1.41
C THR A 164 9.63 2.71 1.56
N ILE A 165 8.93 2.51 0.46
CA ILE A 165 7.57 1.97 0.42
C ILE A 165 7.59 0.67 -0.38
N THR A 166 7.05 -0.38 0.23
CA THR A 166 6.77 -1.66 -0.41
C THR A 166 5.27 -1.79 -0.56
N GLU A 167 4.78 -1.77 -1.80
CA GLU A 167 3.39 -2.02 -2.15
C GLU A 167 3.23 -3.43 -2.72
N VAL A 168 2.45 -4.28 -2.06
CA VAL A 168 2.04 -5.59 -2.57
C VAL A 168 0.59 -5.49 -3.05
N HIS A 169 0.38 -5.65 -4.35
CA HIS A 169 -0.92 -5.44 -4.97
C HIS A 169 -1.74 -6.73 -4.95
N SER A 170 -3.04 -6.62 -4.68
CA SER A 170 -3.93 -7.77 -4.79
C SER A 170 -3.86 -8.37 -6.20
N PRO A 171 -3.78 -9.71 -6.35
CA PRO A 171 -3.91 -10.37 -7.65
C PRO A 171 -5.23 -10.06 -8.36
N LEU A 172 -6.23 -9.59 -7.61
CA LEU A 172 -7.52 -9.12 -8.11
C LEU A 172 -7.53 -7.61 -8.45
N TYR A 173 -6.38 -6.96 -8.47
CA TYR A 173 -6.23 -5.54 -8.75
C TYR A 173 -5.21 -5.29 -9.85
N LEU A 174 -3.93 -5.61 -9.59
CA LEU A 174 -2.80 -5.41 -10.52
C LEU A 174 -1.88 -6.63 -10.48
N THR A 175 -1.50 -7.12 -11.65
CA THR A 175 -0.41 -8.09 -11.83
C THR A 175 0.91 -7.40 -12.14
N LEU A 176 2.02 -8.16 -12.13
CA LEU A 176 3.32 -7.63 -12.58
C LEU A 176 3.24 -7.22 -14.06
N GLY A 177 2.49 -7.96 -14.88
CA GLY A 177 2.20 -7.58 -16.26
C GLY A 177 1.50 -6.22 -16.37
N ASP A 178 0.55 -5.90 -15.50
CA ASP A 178 -0.08 -4.58 -15.46
C ASP A 178 0.92 -3.50 -15.03
N LEU A 179 1.77 -3.76 -14.03
CA LEU A 179 2.80 -2.82 -13.59
C LEU A 179 3.79 -2.50 -14.72
N HIS A 180 4.15 -3.49 -15.55
CA HIS A 180 4.98 -3.30 -16.74
C HIS A 180 4.35 -2.33 -17.76
N GLN A 181 3.02 -2.29 -17.87
CA GLN A 181 2.34 -1.34 -18.75
C GLN A 181 2.22 0.04 -18.11
N LEU A 182 2.09 0.11 -16.78
CA LEU A 182 1.94 1.37 -16.03
C LEU A 182 3.29 2.10 -15.82
N SER A 183 4.41 1.38 -15.79
CA SER A 183 5.77 1.94 -15.69
C SER A 183 6.79 1.16 -16.55
N PRO A 184 6.71 1.23 -17.90
CA PRO A 184 7.51 0.38 -18.78
C PRO A 184 9.02 0.56 -18.61
N GLU A 185 9.49 1.79 -18.41
CA GLU A 185 10.91 2.09 -18.22
C GLU A 185 11.40 1.67 -16.83
N GLY A 186 10.60 1.95 -15.79
CA GLY A 186 10.91 1.57 -14.42
C GLY A 186 11.01 0.06 -14.27
N THR A 187 10.06 -0.69 -14.83
CA THR A 187 10.04 -2.15 -14.67
C THR A 187 11.17 -2.85 -15.41
N LYS A 188 11.63 -2.32 -16.55
CA LYS A 188 12.82 -2.86 -17.25
C LYS A 188 14.09 -2.61 -16.47
N LYS A 189 14.23 -1.42 -15.88
CA LYS A 189 15.44 -1.01 -15.16
C LYS A 189 15.55 -1.66 -13.78
N PHE A 190 14.42 -1.88 -13.13
CA PHE A 190 14.35 -2.30 -11.72
C PHE A 190 13.72 -3.69 -11.54
N SER A 191 13.83 -4.58 -12.53
CA SER A 191 13.41 -5.99 -12.38
C SER A 191 14.43 -6.88 -11.67
N ALA A 192 15.69 -6.44 -11.58
CA ALA A 192 16.76 -7.19 -10.92
C ALA A 192 16.70 -7.00 -9.41
N LEU A 193 16.84 -8.10 -8.66
CA LEU A 193 16.84 -8.06 -7.20
C LEU A 193 18.18 -7.51 -6.66
N THR A 194 18.14 -6.29 -6.11
CA THR A 194 19.28 -5.62 -5.47
C THR A 194 19.26 -5.81 -3.94
N GLU A 195 20.35 -5.50 -3.26
CA GLU A 195 20.40 -5.48 -1.78
C GLU A 195 19.36 -4.53 -1.18
N SER A 196 19.12 -3.38 -1.82
CA SER A 196 18.10 -2.40 -1.38
C SER A 196 16.67 -2.95 -1.46
N ALA A 197 16.41 -3.92 -2.35
CA ALA A 197 15.12 -4.59 -2.48
C ALA A 197 15.00 -5.85 -1.61
N LYS A 198 16.11 -6.57 -1.36
CA LYS A 198 16.12 -7.80 -0.54
C LYS A 198 15.60 -7.58 0.88
N LYS A 199 16.06 -6.52 1.55
CA LYS A 199 15.66 -6.25 2.93
C LYS A 199 14.14 -6.05 3.06
N PRO A 200 13.49 -5.14 2.32
CA PRO A 200 12.04 -4.99 2.39
C PRO A 200 11.25 -6.25 1.99
N LEU A 201 11.76 -7.06 1.06
CA LEU A 201 11.11 -8.32 0.69
C LEU A 201 11.21 -9.38 1.81
N ASN A 202 12.36 -9.50 2.48
CA ASN A 202 12.53 -10.41 3.59
C ASN A 202 11.61 -10.03 4.77
N GLU A 203 11.39 -8.74 5.00
CA GLU A 203 10.47 -8.24 6.03
C GLU A 203 9.00 -8.59 5.73
N LEU A 204 8.60 -8.71 4.46
CA LEU A 204 7.27 -9.20 4.11
C LEU A 204 7.08 -10.65 4.57
N ASN A 205 8.12 -11.49 4.49
CA ASN A 205 8.03 -12.90 4.87
C ASN A 205 7.84 -13.09 6.39
N THR A 206 8.26 -12.11 7.20
CA THR A 206 8.11 -12.14 8.67
C THR A 206 6.91 -11.33 9.17
N LEU A 207 6.13 -10.74 8.25
CA LEU A 207 5.04 -9.82 8.58
C LEU A 207 3.96 -10.46 9.46
N ASP A 208 3.59 -11.71 9.18
CA ASP A 208 2.58 -12.41 9.96
C ASP A 208 3.04 -12.62 11.41
N GLU A 209 4.33 -12.90 11.63
CA GLU A 209 4.91 -13.08 12.96
C GLU A 209 4.98 -11.75 13.74
N LEU A 210 5.37 -10.67 13.04
CA LEU A 210 5.39 -9.32 13.59
C LEU A 210 4.00 -8.93 14.10
N LEU A 211 2.97 -9.08 13.26
CA LEU A 211 1.61 -8.70 13.61
C LEU A 211 1.01 -9.60 14.70
N LYS A 212 1.27 -10.91 14.66
CA LYS A 212 0.88 -11.83 15.75
C LYS A 212 1.47 -11.40 17.10
N SER A 213 2.74 -11.00 17.10
CA SER A 213 3.42 -10.55 18.32
C SER A 213 2.83 -9.25 18.85
N HIS A 214 2.54 -8.30 17.96
CA HIS A 214 1.88 -7.03 18.30
C HIS A 214 0.48 -7.25 18.90
N TYR A 215 -0.38 -8.06 18.27
CA TYR A 215 -1.72 -8.34 18.81
C TYR A 215 -1.68 -9.04 20.18
N LYS A 216 -0.70 -9.93 20.42
CA LYS A 216 -0.51 -10.55 21.74
C LYS A 216 -0.13 -9.53 22.81
N GLN A 217 0.73 -8.56 22.48
CA GLN A 217 1.13 -7.51 23.43
C GLN A 217 -0.06 -6.63 23.81
N ILE A 218 -0.89 -6.20 22.85
CA ILE A 218 -2.10 -5.41 23.12
C ILE A 218 -3.07 -6.18 24.03
N ALA A 219 -3.28 -7.47 23.77
CA ALA A 219 -4.18 -8.30 24.57
C ALA A 219 -3.70 -8.43 26.03
N ASN A 220 -2.39 -8.55 26.25
CA ASN A 220 -1.81 -8.64 27.59
C ASN A 220 -1.85 -7.32 28.36
N VAL A 221 -1.72 -6.17 27.69
CA VAL A 221 -1.87 -4.85 28.33
C VAL A 221 -3.32 -4.61 28.73
N SER A 222 -4.27 -4.99 27.87
CA SER A 222 -5.71 -4.80 28.13
C SER A 222 -6.23 -5.68 29.28
N SER A 223 -5.66 -6.87 29.48
CA SER A 223 -6.00 -7.76 30.59
C SER A 223 -5.37 -7.33 31.92
N ALA A 224 -4.20 -6.69 31.90
CA ALA A 224 -3.56 -6.15 33.11
C ALA A 224 -4.25 -4.89 33.67
N SER A 225 -4.89 -4.07 32.83
CA SER A 225 -5.59 -2.84 33.26
C SER A 225 -6.94 -3.07 33.95
N LEU A 226 -7.46 -4.30 34.01
CA LEU A 226 -8.74 -4.65 34.64
C LEU A 226 -8.58 -5.22 36.07
N GLY A 227 -7.35 -5.27 36.61
CA GLY A 227 -7.02 -6.01 37.84
C GLY A 227 -6.72 -5.19 39.10
N SER A 228 -7.05 -3.90 39.17
CA SER A 228 -6.75 -3.08 40.37
C SER A 228 -7.81 -2.04 40.70
N GLY A 229 -9.00 -2.51 41.11
CA GLY A 229 -9.93 -1.71 41.91
C GLY A 229 -9.62 -1.94 43.40
N PRO A 230 -9.46 -0.89 44.23
CA PRO A 230 -9.23 -1.07 45.66
C PRO A 230 -10.47 -1.72 46.29
N ALA A 231 -10.25 -2.74 47.11
CA ALA A 231 -11.30 -3.35 47.91
C ALA A 231 -11.92 -2.29 48.83
N PRO A 232 -13.26 -2.19 48.91
CA PRO A 232 -13.90 -1.26 49.83
C PRO A 232 -13.63 -1.70 51.27
N SER A 233 -13.09 -0.77 52.05
CA SER A 233 -12.90 -0.83 53.51
C SER A 233 -14.22 -0.83 54.26
#